data_AF-A0A024EKZ8-F1
#
_entry.id   AF-A0A024EKZ8-F1
#
_cell.length_a   1.000
_cell.length_b   1.000
_cell.length_c   1.000
_cell.angle_alpha   90.00
_cell.angle_beta   90.00
_cell.angle_gamma   90.00
#
_symmetry.space_group_name_H-M   'P 1'
#
loop_
_entity.id
_entity.type
_entity.pdbx_description
1 polymer ?
#
loop_
_entity_poly.entity_id
_entity_poly.type
_entity_poly.pdbx_seq_one_letter_code
_entity_poly.pdbx_strand_id
1 'polypeptide(L)'
;MEALAIFTRQILSRSSDHRRAMQLLATAKISSQMMAILRQELDSMVRVVYLLNQGPSRRASLIEASVNGQLWTQPGGRGRVTDREMVELAQHLQGWTRSVYTFGCAFIHLTNLHDYNDRDPMVLLPAEERDAILAHCRYYHGGPENSTFEDLLAYLPSVLEKVSGNLKCYLEQLHDEDSIGQVG
;
A
#
# COMPACT_ATOMS: atom_id res chain seq x y z
N MET A 1 -24.24 2.38 -3.73
CA MET A 1 -24.22 2.47 -2.25
C MET A 1 -23.90 1.13 -1.58
N GLU A 2 -24.60 0.04 -1.88
CA GLU A 2 -24.33 -1.26 -1.23
C GLU A 2 -22.93 -1.82 -1.53
N ALA A 3 -22.51 -1.81 -2.81
CA ALA A 3 -21.19 -2.30 -3.21
C ALA A 3 -20.04 -1.51 -2.55
N LEU A 4 -20.12 -0.18 -2.51
CA LEU A 4 -19.13 0.65 -1.82
C LEU A 4 -19.07 0.32 -0.31
N ALA A 5 -20.22 0.16 0.36
CA ALA A 5 -20.25 -0.21 1.77
C ALA A 5 -19.63 -1.60 2.02
N ILE A 6 -19.88 -2.58 1.14
CA ILE A 6 -19.25 -3.91 1.21
C ILE A 6 -17.73 -3.80 1.00
N PHE A 7 -17.31 -3.08 -0.03
CA PHE A 7 -15.90 -2.87 -0.37
C PHE A 7 -15.12 -2.21 0.79
N THR A 8 -15.66 -1.12 1.36
CA THR A 8 -15.08 -0.44 2.52
C THR A 8 -14.96 -1.39 3.71
N ARG A 9 -16.00 -2.19 4.02
CA ARG A 9 -15.93 -3.18 5.11
C ARG A 9 -14.87 -4.25 4.86
N GLN A 10 -14.74 -4.76 3.64
CA GLN A 10 -13.73 -5.76 3.28
C GLN A 10 -12.32 -5.22 3.53
N ILE A 11 -12.04 -3.99 3.08
CA ILE A 11 -10.73 -3.36 3.26
C ILE A 11 -10.45 -3.08 4.74
N LEU A 12 -11.39 -2.50 5.48
CA LEU A 12 -11.20 -2.18 6.89
C LEU A 12 -11.02 -3.44 7.76
N SER A 13 -11.77 -4.51 7.46
CA SER A 13 -11.60 -5.80 8.13
C SER A 13 -10.21 -6.36 7.91
N ARG A 14 -9.74 -6.41 6.65
CA ARG A 14 -8.40 -6.88 6.31
C ARG A 14 -7.30 -6.03 6.96
N SER A 15 -7.46 -4.71 6.95
CA SER A 15 -6.53 -3.77 7.59
C SER A 15 -6.46 -4.00 9.12
N SER A 16 -7.58 -4.34 9.76
CA SER A 16 -7.61 -4.73 11.17
C SER A 16 -6.83 -6.02 11.43
N ASP A 17 -7.02 -7.04 10.58
CA ASP A 17 -6.29 -8.31 10.67
C ASP A 17 -4.78 -8.10 10.46
N HIS A 18 -4.41 -7.26 9.50
CA HIS A 18 -3.01 -6.87 9.26
C HIS A 18 -2.36 -6.24 10.49
N ARG A 19 -3.01 -5.28 11.15
CA ARG A 19 -2.48 -4.67 12.39
C ARG A 19 -2.28 -5.70 13.50
N ARG A 20 -3.27 -6.57 13.71
CA ARG A 20 -3.18 -7.63 14.71
C ARG A 20 -2.05 -8.61 14.39
N ALA A 21 -1.95 -9.06 13.14
CA ALA A 21 -0.90 -9.97 12.71
C ALA A 21 0.48 -9.32 12.81
N MET A 22 0.64 -8.05 12.44
CA MET A 22 1.88 -7.30 12.57
C MET A 22 2.40 -7.29 14.01
N GLN A 23 1.53 -7.06 15.00
CA GLN A 23 1.93 -7.08 16.42
C GLN A 23 2.46 -8.46 16.87
N LEU A 24 1.77 -9.54 16.45
CA LEU A 24 2.17 -10.91 16.77
C LEU A 24 3.52 -11.25 16.11
N LEU A 25 3.69 -10.88 14.83
CA LEU A 25 4.90 -11.16 14.07
C LEU A 25 6.08 -10.33 14.55
N ALA A 26 5.86 -9.07 14.95
CA ALA A 26 6.90 -8.24 15.56
C ALA A 26 7.41 -8.84 16.88
N THR A 27 6.49 -9.33 17.71
CA THR A 27 6.84 -10.02 18.97
C THR A 27 7.64 -11.29 18.70
N ALA A 28 7.24 -12.06 17.69
CA ALA A 28 7.93 -13.28 17.27
C ALA A 28 9.18 -13.03 16.38
N LYS A 29 9.49 -11.77 16.07
CA LYS A 29 10.60 -11.35 15.18
C LYS A 29 10.56 -12.01 13.80
N ILE A 30 9.37 -12.17 13.21
CA ILE A 30 9.17 -12.79 11.89
C ILE A 30 9.08 -11.71 10.80
N SER A 31 10.23 -11.12 10.49
CA SER A 31 10.37 -9.95 9.62
C SER A 31 9.84 -10.14 8.19
N SER A 32 10.05 -11.32 7.60
CA SER A 32 9.50 -11.65 6.27
C SER A 32 7.98 -11.47 6.19
N GLN A 33 7.27 -11.91 7.23
CA GLN A 33 5.81 -11.84 7.26
C GLN A 33 5.33 -10.42 7.58
N MET A 34 6.08 -9.66 8.38
CA MET A 34 5.81 -8.24 8.61
C MET A 34 5.87 -7.45 7.28
N MET A 35 6.89 -7.69 6.47
CA MET A 35 7.00 -7.10 5.13
C MET A 35 5.85 -7.53 4.21
N ALA A 36 5.48 -8.82 4.24
CA ALA A 36 4.36 -9.33 3.44
C ALA A 36 3.04 -8.62 3.79
N ILE A 37 2.77 -8.38 5.07
CA ILE A 37 1.62 -7.59 5.52
C ILE A 37 1.69 -6.15 5.00
N LEU A 38 2.83 -5.50 5.15
CA LEU A 38 2.99 -4.12 4.70
C LEU A 38 2.72 -4.00 3.19
N ARG A 39 3.24 -4.93 2.37
CA ARG A 39 2.95 -5.00 0.93
C ARG A 39 1.45 -5.14 0.64
N GLN A 40 0.75 -5.97 1.39
CA GLN A 40 -0.68 -6.19 1.22
C GLN A 40 -1.52 -4.97 1.61
N GLU A 41 -1.13 -4.24 2.66
CA GLU A 41 -1.77 -2.99 3.05
C GLU A 41 -1.56 -1.91 1.97
N LEU A 42 -0.34 -1.83 1.44
CA LEU A 42 -0.01 -0.92 0.34
C LEU A 42 -0.83 -1.21 -0.91
N ASP A 43 -0.98 -2.48 -1.33
CA ASP A 43 -1.86 -2.87 -2.45
C ASP A 43 -3.30 -2.40 -2.24
N SER A 44 -3.81 -2.49 -1.01
CA SER A 44 -5.15 -1.98 -0.68
C SER A 44 -5.25 -0.46 -0.88
N MET A 45 -4.26 0.29 -0.40
CA MET A 45 -4.18 1.74 -0.60
C MET A 45 -4.05 2.11 -2.07
N VAL A 46 -3.25 1.38 -2.84
CA VAL A 46 -3.07 1.57 -4.28
C VAL A 46 -4.39 1.53 -5.02
N ARG A 47 -5.18 0.48 -4.74
CA ARG A 47 -6.48 0.27 -5.36
C ARG A 47 -7.45 1.39 -5.03
N VAL A 48 -7.50 1.85 -3.77
CA VAL A 48 -8.39 2.96 -3.38
C VAL A 48 -7.98 4.26 -4.07
N VAL A 49 -6.69 4.56 -4.10
CA VAL A 49 -6.15 5.74 -4.81
C VAL A 49 -6.46 5.68 -6.31
N TYR A 50 -6.33 4.50 -6.92
CA TYR A 50 -6.71 4.30 -8.32
C TYR A 50 -8.19 4.61 -8.54
N LEU A 51 -9.08 4.11 -7.67
CA LEU A 51 -10.53 4.34 -7.73
C LEU A 51 -10.90 5.83 -7.62
N LEU A 52 -10.24 6.57 -6.72
CA LEU A 52 -10.43 8.03 -6.57
C LEU A 52 -10.08 8.80 -7.85
N ASN A 53 -9.17 8.26 -8.67
CA ASN A 53 -8.79 8.87 -9.95
C ASN A 53 -9.63 8.39 -11.14
N GLN A 54 -10.67 7.56 -10.90
CA GLN A 54 -11.63 7.17 -11.93
C GLN A 54 -12.88 8.05 -11.88
N GLY A 55 -13.50 8.25 -13.04
CA GLY A 55 -14.82 8.89 -13.10
C GLY A 55 -15.91 8.04 -12.41
N PRO A 56 -17.03 8.66 -11.95
CA PRO A 56 -18.01 8.01 -11.05
C PRO A 56 -18.54 6.67 -11.56
N SER A 57 -18.97 6.60 -12.82
CA SER A 57 -19.50 5.35 -13.41
C SER A 57 -18.43 4.26 -13.48
N ARG A 58 -17.18 4.63 -13.78
CA ARG A 58 -16.07 3.67 -13.87
C ARG A 58 -15.72 3.14 -12.48
N ARG A 59 -15.59 4.04 -11.51
CA ARG A 59 -15.36 3.71 -10.11
C ARG A 59 -16.39 2.73 -9.57
N ALA A 60 -17.67 3.01 -9.76
CA ALA A 60 -18.76 2.11 -9.35
C ALA A 60 -18.59 0.71 -9.96
N SER A 61 -18.31 0.61 -11.27
CA SER A 61 -18.11 -0.70 -11.93
C SER A 61 -16.91 -1.49 -11.38
N LEU A 62 -15.83 -0.80 -10.99
CA LEU A 62 -14.64 -1.45 -10.44
C LEU A 62 -14.85 -1.88 -8.97
N ILE A 63 -15.60 -1.10 -8.21
CA ILE A 63 -16.04 -1.47 -6.86
C ILE A 63 -16.94 -2.70 -6.92
N GLU A 64 -17.91 -2.73 -7.84
CA GLU A 64 -18.75 -3.90 -8.07
C GLU A 64 -17.95 -5.13 -8.48
N ALA A 65 -16.96 -4.98 -9.37
CA ALA A 65 -16.07 -6.07 -9.73
C ALA A 65 -15.32 -6.61 -8.50
N SER A 66 -14.82 -5.72 -7.63
CA SER A 66 -14.09 -6.10 -6.42
C SER A 66 -14.93 -6.93 -5.46
N VAL A 67 -16.16 -6.50 -5.18
CA VAL A 67 -17.02 -7.19 -4.21
C VAL A 67 -17.52 -8.55 -4.73
N ASN A 68 -17.57 -8.72 -6.06
CA ASN A 68 -17.98 -9.95 -6.72
C ASN A 68 -16.80 -10.86 -7.12
N GLY A 69 -15.56 -10.53 -6.74
CA GLY A 69 -14.38 -11.33 -7.08
C GLY A 69 -14.00 -11.32 -8.56
N GLN A 70 -14.46 -10.30 -9.30
CA GLN A 70 -14.17 -10.12 -10.72
C GLN A 70 -12.92 -9.26 -10.93
N LEU A 71 -12.32 -9.43 -12.11
CA LEU A 71 -11.12 -8.69 -12.51
C LEU A 71 -11.47 -7.28 -12.95
N TRP A 72 -10.61 -6.32 -12.58
CA TRP A 72 -10.69 -4.97 -13.10
C TRP A 72 -10.28 -4.95 -14.57
N THR A 73 -11.11 -4.36 -15.41
CA THR A 73 -10.86 -4.21 -16.86
C THR A 73 -10.26 -2.84 -17.17
N GLN A 74 -9.75 -2.61 -18.37
CA GLN A 74 -9.39 -1.25 -18.81
C GLN A 74 -10.62 -0.49 -19.34
N PRO A 75 -10.54 0.85 -19.49
CA PRO A 75 -11.58 1.62 -20.17
C PRO A 75 -11.92 1.02 -21.55
N GLY A 76 -13.21 0.82 -21.85
CA GLY A 76 -13.65 0.18 -23.10
C GLY A 76 -13.59 -1.35 -23.10
N GLY A 77 -13.24 -2.01 -21.98
CA GLY A 77 -13.37 -3.46 -21.79
C GLY A 77 -12.32 -4.32 -22.49
N ARG A 78 -11.36 -3.71 -23.22
CA ARG A 78 -10.23 -4.42 -23.82
C ARG A 78 -9.06 -4.42 -22.85
N GLY A 79 -8.81 -5.55 -22.19
CA GLY A 79 -7.67 -5.71 -21.29
C GLY A 79 -8.02 -5.57 -19.81
N ARG A 80 -7.04 -5.90 -18.97
CA ARG A 80 -7.14 -5.87 -17.50
C ARG A 80 -6.37 -4.66 -16.98
N VAL A 81 -6.87 -4.03 -15.91
CA VAL A 81 -6.01 -3.11 -15.15
C VAL A 81 -4.87 -3.93 -14.57
N THR A 82 -3.66 -3.45 -14.73
CA THR A 82 -2.45 -4.10 -14.23
C THR A 82 -1.89 -3.34 -13.04
N ASP A 83 -1.13 -4.04 -12.18
CA ASP A 83 -0.41 -3.41 -11.08
C ASP A 83 0.52 -2.29 -11.60
N ARG A 84 1.12 -2.49 -12.78
CA ARG A 84 1.93 -1.49 -13.46
C ARG A 84 1.15 -0.20 -13.76
N GLU A 85 -0.06 -0.31 -14.29
CA GLU A 85 -0.93 0.83 -14.59
C GLU A 85 -1.31 1.60 -13.30
N MET A 86 -1.63 0.87 -12.22
CA MET A 86 -1.93 1.50 -10.94
C MET A 86 -0.70 2.20 -10.33
N VAL A 87 0.49 1.61 -10.50
CA VAL A 87 1.76 2.19 -10.05
C VAL A 87 2.14 3.43 -10.87
N GLU A 88 2.02 3.39 -12.19
CA GLU A 88 2.29 4.53 -13.07
C GLU A 88 1.37 5.72 -12.71
N LEU A 89 0.08 5.46 -12.50
CA LEU A 89 -0.86 6.48 -12.00
C LEU A 89 -0.41 7.06 -10.66
N ALA A 90 0.05 6.21 -9.75
CA ALA A 90 0.50 6.65 -8.43
C ALA A 90 1.81 7.45 -8.45
N GLN A 91 2.69 7.23 -9.44
CA GLN A 91 3.90 8.02 -9.64
C GLN A 91 3.62 9.46 -10.07
N HIS A 92 2.44 9.71 -10.67
CA HIS A 92 1.97 11.06 -10.99
C HIS A 92 1.33 11.78 -9.78
N LEU A 93 1.17 11.10 -8.65
CA LEU A 93 0.68 11.69 -7.41
C LEU A 93 1.83 12.37 -6.66
N GLN A 94 1.59 13.54 -6.09
CA GLN A 94 2.64 14.30 -5.41
C GLN A 94 2.80 13.94 -3.92
N GLY A 95 4.02 14.10 -3.41
CA GLY A 95 4.32 14.01 -1.97
C GLY A 95 4.31 12.59 -1.39
N TRP A 96 3.57 12.42 -0.29
CA TRP A 96 3.55 11.20 0.53
C TRP A 96 3.22 9.93 -0.25
N THR A 97 2.27 10.00 -1.20
CA THR A 97 1.83 8.83 -1.97
C THR A 97 2.95 8.29 -2.85
N ARG A 98 3.72 9.15 -3.54
CA ARG A 98 4.91 8.74 -4.29
C ARG A 98 5.98 8.14 -3.38
N SER A 99 6.18 8.70 -2.19
CA SER A 99 7.20 8.24 -1.26
C SER A 99 6.90 6.85 -0.71
N VAL A 100 5.65 6.59 -0.32
CA VAL A 100 5.20 5.28 0.17
C VAL A 100 5.23 4.20 -0.92
N TYR A 101 4.96 4.58 -2.17
CA TYR A 101 5.08 3.66 -3.31
C TYR A 101 6.52 3.31 -3.66
N THR A 102 7.42 4.31 -3.64
CA THR A 102 8.85 4.08 -3.84
C THR A 102 9.39 3.16 -2.76
N PHE A 103 8.97 3.39 -1.51
CA PHE A 103 9.28 2.54 -0.37
C PHE A 103 8.70 1.13 -0.56
N GLY A 104 7.41 1.00 -0.85
CA GLY A 104 6.73 -0.27 -1.09
C GLY A 104 7.33 -1.11 -2.22
N CYS A 105 7.73 -0.48 -3.33
CA CYS A 105 8.41 -1.15 -4.43
C CYS A 105 9.81 -1.64 -4.04
N ALA A 106 10.56 -0.84 -3.26
CA ALA A 106 11.83 -1.29 -2.71
C ALA A 106 11.63 -2.52 -1.79
N PHE A 107 10.57 -2.57 -0.98
CA PHE A 107 10.20 -3.76 -0.20
C PHE A 107 9.79 -4.99 -1.04
N ILE A 108 9.30 -4.80 -2.27
CA ILE A 108 9.06 -5.90 -3.20
C ILE A 108 10.39 -6.50 -3.65
N HIS A 109 11.42 -5.69 -3.91
CA HIS A 109 12.77 -6.19 -4.17
C HIS A 109 13.40 -6.86 -2.94
N LEU A 110 12.94 -6.48 -1.74
CA LEU A 110 13.37 -7.13 -0.50
C LEU A 110 12.86 -8.58 -0.33
N THR A 111 11.91 -9.06 -1.15
CA THR A 111 11.51 -10.49 -1.12
C THR A 111 12.60 -11.45 -1.61
N ASN A 112 13.64 -10.98 -2.31
CA ASN A 112 14.83 -11.80 -2.60
C ASN A 112 15.71 -12.09 -1.37
N LEU A 113 15.30 -11.62 -0.19
CA LEU A 113 16.08 -11.70 1.04
C LEU A 113 15.52 -12.71 2.03
N HIS A 114 15.01 -13.84 1.57
CA HIS A 114 14.77 -14.97 2.47
C HIS A 114 16.03 -15.41 3.25
N ASP A 115 17.20 -14.85 2.92
CA ASP A 115 18.49 -14.96 3.59
C ASP A 115 18.85 -13.77 4.51
N TYR A 116 17.89 -12.92 4.91
CA TYR A 116 18.14 -11.74 5.77
C TYR A 116 18.69 -12.08 7.16
N ASN A 117 18.57 -13.34 7.59
CA ASN A 117 19.18 -13.84 8.82
C ASN A 117 20.71 -13.97 8.68
N ASP A 118 21.23 -14.12 7.45
CA ASP A 118 22.64 -14.40 7.16
C ASP A 118 23.33 -13.26 6.39
N ARG A 119 22.59 -12.39 5.69
CA ARG A 119 23.13 -11.24 4.93
C ARG A 119 22.25 -10.01 5.07
N ASP A 120 22.85 -8.83 5.34
CA ASP A 120 22.10 -7.56 5.45
C ASP A 120 21.46 -7.16 4.10
N PRO A 121 20.12 -7.14 4.02
CA PRO A 121 19.37 -6.62 2.89
C PRO A 121 19.78 -5.27 2.30
N MET A 122 20.20 -4.33 3.15
CA MET A 122 20.55 -2.98 2.72
C MET A 122 21.82 -2.98 1.86
N VAL A 123 22.66 -4.01 2.00
CA VAL A 123 23.88 -4.22 1.18
C VAL A 123 23.53 -4.83 -0.17
N LEU A 124 22.40 -5.52 -0.27
CA LEU A 124 21.95 -6.21 -1.48
C LEU A 124 21.06 -5.33 -2.39
N LEU A 125 20.58 -4.20 -1.87
CA LEU A 125 19.86 -3.20 -2.67
C LEU A 125 20.81 -2.37 -3.54
N PRO A 126 20.38 -1.97 -4.76
CA PRO A 126 21.04 -0.91 -5.51
C PRO A 126 21.15 0.37 -4.67
N ALA A 127 22.24 1.11 -4.82
CA ALA A 127 22.51 2.31 -4.01
C ALA A 127 21.37 3.34 -4.04
N GLU A 128 20.74 3.53 -5.21
CA GLU A 128 19.64 4.47 -5.40
C GLU A 128 18.38 4.08 -4.59
N GLU A 129 18.05 2.78 -4.53
CA GLU A 129 16.92 2.28 -3.74
C GLU A 129 17.20 2.39 -2.24
N ARG A 130 18.42 2.07 -1.82
CA ARG A 130 18.86 2.23 -0.42
C ARG A 130 18.76 3.68 0.03
N ASP A 131 19.27 4.61 -0.76
CA ASP A 131 19.27 6.03 -0.42
C ASP A 131 17.84 6.59 -0.33
N ALA A 132 16.94 6.14 -1.21
CA ALA A 132 15.53 6.49 -1.15
C ALA A 132 14.84 5.97 0.14
N ILE A 133 15.12 4.73 0.55
CA ILE A 133 14.62 4.15 1.81
C ILE A 133 15.11 4.97 3.01
N LEU A 134 16.41 5.22 3.09
CA LEU A 134 17.01 5.93 4.22
C LEU A 134 16.51 7.38 4.30
N ALA A 135 16.37 8.07 3.15
CA ALA A 135 15.80 9.41 3.10
C ALA A 135 14.36 9.45 3.60
N HIS A 136 13.54 8.46 3.27
CA HIS A 136 12.17 8.35 3.75
C HIS A 136 12.11 8.15 5.27
N CYS A 137 12.91 7.22 5.80
CA CYS A 137 12.99 6.97 7.24
C CYS A 137 13.45 8.20 8.02
N ARG A 138 14.44 8.96 7.50
CA ARG A 138 14.86 10.24 8.09
C ARG A 138 13.73 11.25 8.12
N TYR A 139 13.06 11.45 6.98
CA TYR A 139 12.06 12.50 6.83
C TYR A 139 10.82 12.26 7.70
N TYR A 140 10.32 11.02 7.78
CA TYR A 140 9.05 10.73 8.45
C TYR A 140 9.19 10.13 9.85
N HIS A 141 10.34 9.51 10.16
CA HIS A 141 10.50 8.70 11.37
C HIS A 141 11.76 9.03 12.18
N GLY A 142 12.56 10.02 11.75
CA GLY A 142 13.80 10.40 12.44
C GLY A 142 14.89 9.33 12.41
N GLY A 143 14.91 8.49 11.36
CA GLY A 143 15.85 7.38 11.24
C GLY A 143 17.33 7.78 11.09
N PRO A 144 18.27 6.82 11.20
CA PRO A 144 19.72 7.09 11.12
C PRO A 144 20.24 7.55 9.74
N GLU A 145 21.48 8.08 9.70
CA GLU A 145 22.23 8.32 8.44
C GLU A 145 22.62 7.01 7.75
N ASN A 146 23.06 6.02 8.54
CA ASN A 146 23.36 4.66 8.13
C ASN A 146 22.55 3.70 9.01
N SER A 147 21.76 2.83 8.38
CA SER A 147 20.91 1.86 9.09
C SER A 147 21.09 0.50 8.44
N THR A 148 21.27 -0.53 9.26
CA THR A 148 21.11 -1.91 8.81
C THR A 148 19.64 -2.18 8.54
N PHE A 149 19.32 -3.24 7.82
CA PHE A 149 17.93 -3.66 7.68
C PHE A 149 17.26 -3.94 9.03
N GLU A 150 18.02 -4.48 9.98
CA GLU A 150 17.52 -4.79 11.32
C GLU A 150 17.05 -3.54 12.06
N ASP A 151 17.74 -2.41 11.89
CA ASP A 151 17.33 -1.11 12.42
C ASP A 151 15.98 -0.65 11.84
N LEU A 152 15.71 -0.98 10.56
CA LEU A 152 14.46 -0.62 9.89
C LEU A 152 13.27 -1.51 10.31
N LEU A 153 13.54 -2.74 10.75
CA LEU A 153 12.49 -3.69 11.16
C LEU A 153 11.66 -3.17 12.32
N ALA A 154 12.29 -2.44 13.25
CA ALA A 154 11.61 -1.86 14.41
C ALA A 154 10.53 -0.83 14.01
N TYR A 155 10.64 -0.25 12.82
CA TYR A 155 9.70 0.75 12.31
C TYR A 155 8.55 0.16 11.49
N LEU A 156 8.62 -1.10 11.07
CA LEU A 156 7.56 -1.71 10.25
C LEU A 156 6.15 -1.62 10.87
N PRO A 157 5.96 -1.82 12.20
CA PRO A 157 4.65 -1.63 12.80
C PRO A 157 4.14 -0.18 12.71
N SER A 158 5.01 0.82 12.93
CA SER A 158 4.59 2.23 12.87
C SER A 158 4.34 2.69 11.44
N VAL A 159 5.09 2.17 10.47
CA VAL A 159 4.82 2.36 9.04
C VAL A 159 3.45 1.78 8.67
N LEU A 160 3.13 0.57 9.14
CA LEU A 160 1.81 -0.02 8.90
C LEU A 160 0.68 0.87 9.46
N GLU A 161 0.79 1.34 10.71
CA GLU A 161 -0.21 2.24 11.30
C GLU A 161 -0.41 3.50 10.45
N LYS A 162 0.69 4.08 9.96
CA LYS A 162 0.61 5.27 9.11
C LYS A 162 -0.08 4.96 7.78
N VAL A 163 0.26 3.86 7.11
CA VAL A 163 -0.38 3.43 5.87
C VAL A 163 -1.87 3.17 6.09
N SER A 164 -2.23 2.39 7.11
CA SER A 164 -3.62 2.11 7.49
C SER A 164 -4.41 3.39 7.78
N GLY A 165 -3.80 4.36 8.46
CA GLY A 165 -4.44 5.66 8.73
C GLY A 165 -4.78 6.41 7.44
N ASN A 166 -3.86 6.48 6.48
CA ASN A 166 -4.14 7.15 5.21
C ASN A 166 -5.14 6.37 4.35
N LEU A 167 -5.06 5.03 4.35
CA LEU A 167 -6.04 4.17 3.69
C LEU A 167 -7.46 4.47 4.18
N LYS A 168 -7.63 4.64 5.50
CA LYS A 168 -8.91 5.05 6.07
C LYS A 168 -9.36 6.42 5.53
N CYS A 169 -8.49 7.43 5.52
CA CYS A 169 -8.82 8.74 4.97
C CYS A 169 -9.21 8.68 3.47
N TYR A 170 -8.54 7.86 2.67
CA TYR A 170 -8.90 7.70 1.25
C TYR A 170 -10.24 6.97 1.06
N LEU A 171 -10.60 6.04 1.94
CA LEU A 171 -11.91 5.41 1.93
C LEU A 171 -13.02 6.42 2.29
N GLU A 172 -12.77 7.30 3.26
CA GLU A 172 -13.69 8.40 3.61
C GLU A 172 -13.90 9.34 2.40
N GLN A 173 -12.83 9.73 1.70
CA GLN A 173 -12.92 10.51 0.46
C GLN A 173 -13.73 9.80 -0.63
N LEU A 174 -13.57 8.48 -0.76
CA LEU A 174 -14.30 7.68 -1.73
C LEU A 174 -15.82 7.71 -1.46
N HIS A 175 -16.21 7.76 -0.19
CA HIS A 175 -17.61 7.93 0.23
C HIS A 175 -18.14 9.34 -0.05
N ASP A 176 -17.32 10.37 0.16
CA ASP A 176 -17.72 11.77 -0.06
C ASP A 176 -17.93 12.06 -1.55
N GLU A 177 -17.02 11.60 -2.42
CA GLU A 177 -17.13 11.80 -3.87
C GLU A 177 -18.33 11.05 -4.49
N ASP A 178 -18.65 9.85 -3.99
CA ASP A 178 -19.86 9.11 -4.39
C ASP A 178 -21.15 9.82 -3.96
N SER A 179 -21.09 10.63 -2.90
CA SER A 179 -22.22 11.43 -2.43
C SER A 179 -22.42 12.69 -3.28
N ILE A 180 -21.33 13.29 -3.78
CA ILE A 180 -21.36 14.49 -4.64
C ILE A 180 -21.79 14.16 -6.07
N GLY A 181 -21.36 13.01 -6.62
CA GLY A 181 -21.71 12.57 -7.97
C GLY A 181 -23.20 12.25 -8.20
N GLN A 182 -24.06 12.37 -7.18
CA GLN A 182 -25.51 12.16 -7.25
C GLN A 182 -26.33 13.46 -7.24
N VAL A 183 -25.69 14.62 -7.13
CA VAL A 183 -26.35 15.95 -7.11
C VAL A 183 -26.33 16.63 -8.49
N GLY A 184 -25.89 15.93 -9.55
CA GLY A 184 -25.77 16.43 -10.92
C GLY A 184 -26.77 15.81 -11.89
#